data_AF-A0A1M5UCB9-F1
#
_entry.id   AF-A0A1M5UCB9-F1
#
_cell.length_a   1.000
_cell.length_b   1.000
_cell.length_c   1.000
_cell.angle_alpha   90.00
_cell.angle_beta   90.00
_cell.angle_gamma   90.00
#
_symmetry.space_group_name_H-M   'P 1'
#
loop_
_entity.id
_entity.type
_entity.pdbx_description
1 polymer ?
#
loop_
_entity_poly.entity_id
_entity_poly.type
_entity_poly.pdbx_seq_one_letter_code
_entity_poly.pdbx_strand_id
1 'polypeptide(L)' 'MKKLKKLNREQQRQINGGAIDKCSLTRPCTIGWCCDGICKEYACIEP' A
#
# COMPACT_ATOMS: atom_id res chain seq x y z
N MET A 1 0.28 7.10 30.54
CA MET A 1 0.75 6.51 29.26
C MET A 1 -0.21 5.39 28.84
N LYS A 2 -0.91 5.53 27.71
CA LYS A 2 -1.76 4.44 27.18
C LYS A 2 -0.84 3.34 26.66
N LYS A 3 -0.95 2.11 27.19
CA LYS A 3 -0.19 0.96 26.70
C LYS A 3 -0.62 0.68 25.26
N LEU A 4 0.27 0.90 24.29
CA LEU A 4 0.03 0.52 22.90
C LEU A 4 -0.12 -1.01 22.85
N LYS A 5 -1.34 -1.51 22.60
CA LYS A 5 -1.57 -2.93 22.34
C LYS A 5 -0.73 -3.32 21.11
N LYS A 6 0.18 -4.30 21.27
CA LYS A 6 0.88 -4.88 20.12
C LYS A 6 -0.16 -5.51 19.20
N LEU A 7 -0.34 -4.91 18.03
CA LEU A 7 -1.19 -5.43 16.96
C LEU A 7 -0.63 -6.77 16.48
N ASN A 8 -1.51 -7.72 16.20
CA ASN A 8 -1.11 -8.99 15.61
C ASN A 8 -0.59 -8.77 14.17
N ARG A 9 0.11 -9.77 13.62
CA ARG A 9 0.78 -9.66 12.30
C ARG A 9 -0.19 -9.38 11.15
N GLU A 10 -1.44 -9.85 11.24
CA GLU A 10 -2.49 -9.59 10.25
C GLU A 10 -3.03 -8.17 10.33
N GLN A 11 -3.27 -7.67 11.54
CA GLN A 11 -3.67 -6.29 11.79
C GLN A 11 -2.57 -5.32 11.39
N GLN A 12 -1.31 -5.66 11.63
CA GLN A 12 -0.17 -4.89 11.12
C GLN A 12 -0.09 -4.93 9.60
N ARG A 13 -0.42 -6.06 8.96
CA ARG A 13 -0.55 -6.10 7.49
C ARG A 13 -1.66 -5.17 7.02
N GLN A 14 -2.84 -5.17 7.64
CA GLN A 14 -3.92 -4.27 7.22
C GLN A 14 -3.56 -2.78 7.40
N ILE A 15 -2.90 -2.43 8.52
CA ILE A 15 -2.50 -1.04 8.81
C ILE A 15 -1.29 -0.60 7.96
N ASN A 16 -0.25 -1.42 7.89
CA ASN A 16 0.97 -1.07 7.14
C ASN A 16 0.83 -1.30 5.63
N GLY A 17 -0.28 -1.91 5.17
CA GLY A 17 -0.50 -2.21 3.75
C GLY A 17 0.30 -3.41 3.27
N GLY A 18 0.07 -4.55 3.91
CA GLY A 18 0.49 -5.89 3.46
C GLY A 18 -0.32 -6.40 2.26
N ALA A 19 -1.04 -5.52 1.57
CA ALA A 19 -1.55 -5.77 0.24
C ALA A 19 -0.49 -5.31 -0.75
N ILE A 20 -0.24 -6.14 -1.75
CA ILE A 20 0.85 -6.12 -2.72
C ILE A 20 0.83 -4.86 -3.62
N ASP A 21 -0.15 -3.98 -3.42
CA ASP A 21 -0.48 -2.90 -4.31
C ASP A 21 0.00 -1.53 -3.84
N LYS A 22 0.88 -1.38 -2.85
CA LYS A 22 1.43 -0.04 -2.52
C LYS A 22 2.62 0.31 -3.41
N CYS A 23 2.58 1.48 -4.01
CA CYS A 23 3.66 1.99 -4.86
C CYS A 23 4.11 3.39 -4.47
N SER A 24 5.35 3.72 -4.82
CA SER A 24 5.96 5.03 -4.63
C SER A 24 7.07 5.25 -5.65
N LEU A 25 7.65 6.45 -5.70
CA LEU A 25 8.82 6.75 -6.55
C LEU A 25 9.98 5.75 -6.37
N THR A 26 10.15 5.23 -5.16
CA THR A 26 11.22 4.27 -4.82
C THR A 26 10.75 2.81 -4.84
N ARG A 27 9.45 2.57 -5.03
CA ARG A 27 8.83 1.25 -5.08
C ARG A 27 7.82 1.23 -6.22
N PRO A 28 8.29 1.08 -7.48
CA PRO A 28 7.40 1.01 -8.62
C PRO A 28 6.54 -0.26 -8.54
N CYS A 29 5.41 -0.23 -9.24
CA CYS A 29 4.57 -1.41 -9.40
C CYS A 29 5.28 -2.47 -10.23
N THR A 30 5.20 -3.73 -9.78
CA THR A 30 5.71 -4.86 -10.57
C THR A 30 4.89 -5.05 -11.85
N ILE A 31 3.58 -4.78 -11.78
CA ILE A 31 2.62 -4.87 -12.89
C ILE A 31 1.69 -3.67 -12.79
N GLY A 32 1.42 -2.99 -13.92
CA GLY A 32 0.52 -1.84 -13.99
C GLY A 32 1.17 -0.49 -13.67
N TRP A 33 0.35 0.50 -13.30
CA TRP A 33 0.75 1.88 -13.03
C TRP A 33 0.51 2.28 -11.58
N CYS A 34 1.39 3.16 -11.08
CA CYS A 34 1.27 3.71 -9.74
C CYS A 34 0.34 4.92 -9.73
N CYS A 35 -0.86 4.75 -9.17
CA CYS A 35 -1.88 5.80 -9.05
C CYS A 35 -2.21 6.01 -7.57
N ASP A 36 -2.05 7.23 -7.06
CA ASP A 36 -2.38 7.59 -5.66
C ASP A 36 -1.69 6.70 -4.60
N GLY A 37 -0.48 6.23 -4.92
CA GLY A 37 0.28 5.33 -4.05
C GLY A 37 -0.21 3.88 -4.06
N ILE A 38 -1.06 3.52 -5.04
CA ILE A 38 -1.56 2.17 -5.26
C ILE A 38 -1.30 1.69 -6.70
N CYS A 39 -0.89 0.45 -6.88
CA CYS A 39 -0.76 -0.20 -8.18
C CYS A 39 -2.12 -0.53 -8.76
N LYS A 40 -2.36 -0.07 -9.98
CA LYS A 40 -3.54 -0.39 -10.78
C LYS A 40 -3.11 -1.04 -12.08
N GLU A 41 -3.88 -2.01 -12.56
CA GLU A 41 -3.58 -2.72 -13.82
C GLU A 41 -3.67 -1.81 -15.05
N TYR A 42 -4.40 -0.69 -14.94
CA TYR A 42 -4.60 0.31 -15.99
C TYR A 42 -3.97 1.65 -15.63
N ALA A 43 -3.63 2.44 -16.65
CA ALA A 43 -3.01 3.75 -16.47
C ALA A 43 -3.97 4.66 -15.69
N CYS A 44 -3.40 5.49 -14.80
CA CYS A 44 -4.17 6.55 -14.16
C CYS A 44 -4.66 7.46 -15.29
N ILE A 45 -5.96 7.45 -15.57
CA ILE A 45 -6.55 8.44 -16.46
C ILE A 45 -6.48 9.74 -15.66
N GLU A 46 -5.49 10.58 -15.96
CA GLU A 46 -5.47 11.94 -15.46
C GLU A 46 -6.71 12.66 -16.00
N PRO A 47 -7.52 13.31 -15.13
CA PRO A 47 -8.64 14.14 -15.58
C PRO A 47 -8.16 15.40 -16.31
#